data_AF-A0A2U1YRW7-F1
#
_entry.id   AF-A0A2U1YRW7-F1
#
_cell.length_a   1.000
_cell.length_b   1.000
_cell.length_c   1.000
_cell.angle_alpha   90.00
_cell.angle_beta   90.00
_cell.angle_gamma   90.00
#
_symmetry.space_group_name_H-M   'P 1'
#
loop_
_entity.id
_entity.type
_entity.pdbx_description
1 polymer ?
#
loop_
_entity_poly.entity_id
_entity_poly.type
_entity_poly.pdbx_seq_one_letter_code
_entity_poly.pdbx_strand_id
1 'polypeptide(L)'
;MLFCLTLAACSCVDGGFLTVGVAAADTNSCGEPQTMQITPNSHTLSSSLSNPNNAIQIAFLTGEATYWTAMVSTANLTVSLANNRGNAVVTFQQGLTIALSPKGEGKGFDLFLAGTIIDDTTVYTLTGAYLGAFRC
;
A
#
# COMPACT_ATOMS: atom_id res chain seq x y z
N MET A 1 -9.05 -21.52 34.94
CA MET A 1 -7.60 -21.25 34.76
C MET A 1 -7.15 -21.91 33.45
N LEU A 2 -6.56 -21.11 32.55
CA LEU A 2 -5.60 -21.43 31.48
C LEU A 2 -5.93 -22.52 30.41
N PHE A 3 -6.41 -22.10 29.22
CA PHE A 3 -5.73 -22.01 27.88
C PHE A 3 -5.62 -23.36 27.14
N CYS A 4 -6.40 -23.59 26.07
CA CYS A 4 -6.23 -23.17 24.67
C CYS A 4 -5.15 -23.96 23.91
N LEU A 5 -5.58 -24.88 23.03
CA LEU A 5 -4.83 -25.26 21.84
C LEU A 5 -5.83 -25.38 20.68
N THR A 6 -5.67 -24.47 19.72
CA THR A 6 -6.54 -24.26 18.58
C THR A 6 -6.37 -25.36 17.53
N LEU A 7 -7.51 -25.85 17.05
CA LEU A 7 -7.66 -26.73 15.91
C LEU A 7 -7.68 -25.92 14.60
N ALA A 8 -7.23 -26.55 13.51
CA ALA A 8 -7.58 -26.34 12.09
C ALA A 8 -6.40 -25.92 11.20
N ALA A 9 -6.24 -26.39 9.96
CA ALA A 9 -6.71 -27.56 9.21
C ALA A 9 -5.96 -27.51 7.86
N CYS A 10 -5.65 -28.66 7.29
CA CYS A 10 -5.16 -28.82 5.93
C CYS A 10 -6.35 -28.95 4.96
N SER A 11 -6.32 -28.32 3.79
CA SER A 11 -6.94 -28.86 2.56
C SER A 11 -6.56 -28.07 1.30
N CYS A 12 -6.17 -28.81 0.27
CA CYS A 12 -5.90 -28.41 -1.10
C CYS A 12 -7.20 -28.09 -1.86
N VAL A 13 -7.20 -27.15 -2.82
CA VAL A 13 -8.19 -27.12 -3.92
C VAL A 13 -7.53 -26.64 -5.23
N ASP A 14 -7.49 -27.52 -6.22
CA ASP A 14 -7.34 -27.23 -7.65
C ASP A 14 -8.61 -26.54 -8.17
N GLY A 15 -8.47 -25.44 -8.92
CA GLY A 15 -9.59 -24.82 -9.61
C GLY A 15 -9.31 -23.37 -9.96
N GLY A 16 -9.29 -23.07 -11.26
CA GLY A 16 -9.09 -21.73 -11.81
C GLY A 16 -9.98 -20.70 -11.12
N PHE A 17 -9.33 -19.77 -10.44
CA PHE A 17 -9.94 -18.60 -9.84
C PHE A 17 -8.95 -17.46 -10.03
N LEU A 18 -9.44 -16.35 -10.58
CA LEU A 18 -8.71 -15.09 -10.70
C LEU A 18 -7.96 -14.84 -9.40
N THR A 19 -6.63 -14.83 -9.46
CA THR A 19 -5.78 -14.39 -8.34
C THR A 19 -6.06 -12.91 -8.12
N VAL A 20 -7.13 -12.60 -7.40
CA VAL A 20 -7.21 -11.39 -6.60
C VAL A 20 -6.04 -11.52 -5.64
N GLY A 21 -5.03 -10.67 -5.84
CA GLY A 21 -3.76 -10.73 -5.13
C GLY A 21 -3.99 -11.03 -3.65
N VAL A 22 -3.42 -12.15 -3.21
CA VAL A 22 -3.36 -12.49 -1.80
C VAL A 22 -2.72 -11.29 -1.12
N ALA A 23 -3.47 -10.55 -0.31
CA ALA A 23 -2.89 -9.54 0.54
C ALA A 23 -1.83 -10.26 1.37
N ALA A 24 -0.55 -9.94 1.14
CA ALA A 24 0.53 -10.50 1.90
C ALA A 24 0.25 -10.24 3.39
N ALA A 25 -0.11 -11.29 4.12
CA ALA A 25 -0.07 -11.26 5.55
C ALA A 25 1.40 -11.34 5.91
N ASP A 26 2.03 -10.20 6.16
CA ASP A 26 3.21 -10.08 7.02
C ASP A 26 3.40 -8.59 7.37
N THR A 27 3.37 -8.30 8.67
CA THR A 27 3.81 -7.00 9.18
C THR A 27 5.25 -6.79 8.75
N ASN A 28 5.52 -5.84 7.86
CA ASN A 28 6.90 -5.57 7.48
C ASN A 28 7.69 -5.10 8.70
N SER A 29 8.89 -5.67 8.83
CA SER A 29 9.92 -5.23 9.76
C SER A 29 10.33 -3.79 9.42
N CYS A 30 10.80 -3.03 10.40
CA CYS A 30 11.28 -1.67 10.14
C CYS A 30 12.27 -1.61 8.98
N GLY A 31 11.95 -0.81 7.97
CA GLY A 31 12.81 -0.51 6.84
C GLY A 31 12.66 -1.44 5.65
N GLU A 32 11.93 -2.55 5.80
CA GLU A 32 11.68 -3.47 4.70
C GLU A 32 10.67 -2.86 3.71
N PRO A 33 11.03 -2.75 2.42
CA PRO A 33 10.12 -2.20 1.42
C PRO A 33 9.01 -3.20 1.05
N GLN A 34 7.77 -2.71 0.95
CA GLN A 34 6.64 -3.41 0.36
C GLN A 34 6.39 -2.87 -1.05
N THR A 35 6.22 -3.78 -1.99
CA THR A 35 5.81 -3.45 -3.36
C THR A 35 4.37 -3.86 -3.56
N MET A 36 3.54 -2.96 -4.07
CA MET A 36 2.15 -3.27 -4.40
C MET A 36 1.83 -2.80 -5.81
N GLN A 37 1.37 -3.72 -6.66
CA GLN A 37 0.89 -3.37 -7.99
C GLN A 37 -0.49 -2.69 -7.87
N ILE A 38 -0.66 -1.50 -8.46
CA ILE A 38 -1.89 -0.70 -8.34
C ILE A 38 -2.64 -0.59 -9.67
N THR A 39 -1.93 -0.69 -10.80
CA THR A 39 -2.48 -0.87 -12.15
C THR A 39 -1.54 -1.79 -12.95
N PRO A 40 -1.90 -2.29 -14.15
CA PRO A 40 -1.02 -3.14 -14.94
C PRO A 40 0.38 -2.56 -15.20
N ASN A 41 0.50 -1.23 -15.36
CA ASN A 41 1.76 -0.55 -15.66
C ASN A 41 2.32 0.29 -14.49
N SER A 42 1.74 0.20 -13.29
CA SER A 42 2.23 0.98 -12.14
C SER A 42 2.13 0.25 -10.80
N HIS A 43 3.12 0.51 -9.96
CA HIS A 43 3.21 0.00 -8.59
C HIS A 43 3.62 1.10 -7.62
N THR A 44 3.40 0.82 -6.33
CA THR A 44 3.99 1.59 -5.23
C THR A 44 5.12 0.81 -4.57
N LEU A 45 6.14 1.54 -4.11
CA LEU A 45 7.12 1.07 -3.15
C LEU A 45 6.90 1.83 -1.84
N SER A 46 6.72 1.11 -0.74
CA SER A 46 6.46 1.70 0.57
C SER A 46 7.41 1.13 1.60
N SER A 47 8.07 1.97 2.39
CA SER A 47 8.98 1.51 3.45
C SER A 47 8.81 2.38 4.69
N SER A 48 8.79 1.73 5.86
CA SER A 48 8.76 2.42 7.14
C SER A 48 10.16 2.96 7.46
N LEU A 49 10.25 4.23 7.74
CA LEU A 49 11.46 4.86 8.27
C LEU A 49 11.51 4.57 9.77
N SER A 50 12.61 3.98 10.24
CA SER A 50 12.90 3.70 11.65
C SER A 50 13.11 4.98 12.46
N ASN A 51 12.12 5.86 12.49
CA ASN A 51 12.15 7.15 13.16
C ASN A 51 11.03 7.27 14.21
N PRO A 52 11.16 8.19 15.19
CA PRO A 52 10.19 8.31 16.28
C PRO A 52 8.75 8.65 15.86
N ASN A 53 8.55 9.15 14.63
CA ASN A 53 7.24 9.53 14.10
C ASN A 53 6.59 8.40 13.28
N ASN A 54 7.23 7.22 13.21
CA ASN A 54 6.84 6.09 12.38
C ASN A 54 6.51 6.52 10.95
N ALA A 55 7.35 7.38 10.37
CA ALA A 55 7.09 7.87 9.04
C ALA A 55 7.22 6.74 8.02
N ILE A 56 6.35 6.73 7.03
CA ILE A 56 6.40 5.79 5.91
C ILE A 56 6.67 6.61 4.68
N GLN A 57 7.69 6.21 3.92
CA GLN A 57 7.98 6.76 2.61
C GLN A 57 7.27 5.90 1.56
N ILE A 58 6.58 6.54 0.62
CA ILE A 58 5.87 5.90 -0.48
C ILE A 58 6.38 6.51 -1.77
N ALA A 59 6.74 5.67 -2.74
CA ALA A 59 7.06 6.07 -4.10
C ALA A 59 6.06 5.43 -5.07
N PHE A 60 5.62 6.20 -6.06
CA PHE A 60 4.79 5.76 -7.17
C PHE A 60 5.65 5.64 -8.41
N LEU A 61 5.64 4.45 -9.01
CA LEU A 61 6.52 4.10 -10.12
C LEU A 61 5.73 3.60 -11.31
N THR A 62 6.29 3.86 -12.50
CA THR A 62 5.85 3.24 -13.75
C THR A 62 7.11 2.68 -14.42
N GLY A 63 7.18 1.36 -14.55
CA GLY A 63 8.47 0.68 -14.76
C GLY A 63 9.47 1.03 -13.64
N GLU A 64 10.64 1.55 -14.01
CA GLU A 64 11.71 1.94 -13.07
C GLU A 64 11.68 3.42 -12.65
N ALA A 65 10.80 4.23 -13.25
CA ALA A 65 10.78 5.67 -13.04
C ALA A 65 9.82 6.07 -11.91
N THR A 66 10.33 6.83 -10.93
CA THR A 66 9.53 7.40 -9.84
C THR A 66 8.90 8.74 -10.26
N TYR A 67 7.57 8.84 -10.16
CA TYR A 67 6.81 10.04 -10.55
C TYR A 67 6.31 10.85 -9.37
N TRP A 68 6.13 10.21 -8.22
CA TRP A 68 5.73 10.88 -7.01
C TRP A 68 6.28 10.15 -5.79
N THR A 69 6.82 10.93 -4.86
CA THR A 69 7.23 10.44 -3.54
C THR A 69 6.41 11.19 -2.51
N ALA A 70 5.86 10.45 -1.58
CA ALA A 70 5.06 10.94 -0.48
C ALA A 70 5.61 10.41 0.84
N MET A 71 5.34 11.15 1.92
CA MET A 71 5.65 10.71 3.26
C MET A 71 4.43 10.96 4.15
N VAL A 72 4.00 9.92 4.83
CA VAL A 72 2.97 9.98 5.87
C VAL A 72 3.58 9.57 7.19
N SER A 73 3.03 10.06 8.29
CA SER A 73 3.51 9.77 9.64
C SER A 73 2.38 9.97 10.64
N THR A 74 2.61 9.66 11.91
CA THR A 74 1.63 9.96 12.97
C THR A 74 1.32 11.45 13.12
N ALA A 75 2.21 12.34 12.67
CA ALA A 75 2.00 13.79 12.64
C ALA A 75 1.28 14.27 11.36
N ASN A 76 1.33 13.50 10.29
CA ASN A 76 0.67 13.80 9.02
C ASN A 76 0.08 12.53 8.41
N LEU A 77 -1.16 12.23 8.82
CA LEU A 77 -1.81 10.96 8.51
C LEU A 77 -2.24 10.85 7.05
N THR A 78 -2.40 11.97 6.34
CA THR A 78 -2.91 11.98 4.97
C THR A 78 -2.10 12.95 4.11
N VAL A 79 -1.75 12.51 2.90
CA VAL A 79 -1.09 13.36 1.91
C VAL A 79 -1.76 13.18 0.55
N SER A 80 -1.92 14.28 -0.17
CA SER A 80 -2.60 14.31 -1.47
C SER A 80 -1.66 14.80 -2.56
N LEU A 81 -1.74 14.17 -3.72
CA LEU A 81 -1.03 14.59 -4.91
C LEU A 81 -1.62 15.91 -5.45
N ALA A 82 -0.81 16.97 -5.44
CA ALA A 82 -1.27 18.32 -5.76
C ALA A 82 -1.49 18.57 -7.25
N ASN A 83 -0.84 17.83 -8.15
CA ASN A 83 -0.91 18.00 -9.60
C ASN A 83 -0.77 16.64 -10.27
N ASN A 84 -1.32 16.48 -11.48
CA ASN A 84 -1.14 15.26 -12.26
C ASN A 84 0.36 14.94 -12.45
N ARG A 85 0.72 13.67 -12.30
CA ARG A 85 2.09 13.16 -12.50
C ARG A 85 2.04 11.85 -13.27
N GLY A 86 3.06 11.58 -14.08
CA GLY A 86 3.11 10.36 -14.85
C GLY A 86 3.81 10.53 -16.19
N ASN A 87 3.57 9.56 -17.08
CA ASN A 87 4.06 9.55 -18.45
C ASN A 87 2.89 9.38 -19.44
N ALA A 88 3.21 9.08 -20.69
CA ALA A 88 2.23 8.88 -21.75
C ALA A 88 1.31 7.67 -21.54
N VAL A 89 1.69 6.72 -20.67
CA VAL A 89 0.91 5.50 -20.38
C VAL A 89 0.14 5.67 -19.08
N VAL A 90 0.83 5.98 -17.98
CA VAL A 90 0.20 6.11 -16.66
C VAL A 90 0.18 7.56 -16.22
N THR A 91 -0.98 8.04 -15.82
CA THR A 91 -1.17 9.33 -15.15
C THR A 91 -1.83 9.13 -13.78
N PHE A 92 -1.07 9.44 -12.72
CA PHE A 92 -1.58 9.64 -11.37
C PHE A 92 -2.29 11.00 -11.30
N GLN A 93 -3.61 10.99 -11.08
CA GLN A 93 -4.42 12.21 -11.11
C GLN A 93 -4.26 13.02 -9.82
N GLN A 94 -4.39 14.34 -9.95
CA GLN A 94 -4.52 15.26 -8.83
C GLN A 94 -5.61 14.78 -7.87
N GLY A 95 -5.34 14.91 -6.57
CA GLY A 95 -6.25 14.44 -5.53
C GLY A 95 -6.12 12.96 -5.18
N LEU A 96 -5.20 12.22 -5.81
CA LEU A 96 -4.77 10.90 -5.32
C LEU A 96 -4.23 11.04 -3.90
N THR A 97 -4.75 10.27 -2.95
CA THR A 97 -4.43 10.39 -1.53
C THR A 97 -3.81 9.11 -0.99
N ILE A 98 -2.85 9.30 -0.09
CA ILE A 98 -2.30 8.25 0.77
C ILE A 98 -2.75 8.55 2.19
N ALA A 99 -3.32 7.55 2.86
CA ALA A 99 -3.79 7.64 4.23
C ALA A 99 -3.13 6.56 5.10
N LEU A 100 -2.67 6.98 6.27
CA LEU A 100 -2.08 6.15 7.30
C LEU A 100 -3.09 5.93 8.41
N SER A 101 -3.38 4.67 8.72
CA SER A 101 -4.33 4.27 9.76
C SER A 101 -3.60 3.53 10.89
N PRO A 102 -3.55 4.07 12.11
CA PRO A 102 -2.90 3.40 13.23
C PRO A 102 -3.72 2.20 13.72
N LYS A 103 -3.05 1.07 14.00
CA LYS A 103 -3.68 -0.17 14.49
C LYS A 103 -3.81 -0.24 16.01
N GLY A 104 -3.45 0.83 16.70
CA GLY A 104 -3.29 0.91 18.16
C GLY A 104 -1.81 0.91 18.59
N GLU A 105 -1.57 1.22 19.85
CA GLU A 105 -0.23 1.38 20.41
C GLU A 105 0.62 0.10 20.24
N GLY A 106 1.81 0.24 19.65
CA GLY A 106 2.74 -0.87 19.40
C GLY A 106 2.30 -1.90 18.33
N LYS A 107 1.15 -1.67 17.66
CA LYS A 107 0.59 -2.58 16.65
C LYS A 107 0.89 -2.18 15.20
N GLY A 108 1.60 -1.05 15.00
CA GLY A 108 1.95 -0.55 13.67
C GLY A 108 0.83 0.23 12.97
N PHE A 109 0.96 0.34 11.65
CA PHE A 109 0.15 1.20 10.80
C PHE A 109 -0.25 0.48 9.53
N ASP A 110 -1.47 0.69 9.08
CA ASP A 110 -1.95 0.27 7.77
C ASP A 110 -1.93 1.47 6.81
N LEU A 111 -1.57 1.21 5.55
CA LEU A 111 -1.45 2.22 4.51
C LEU A 111 -2.52 2.01 3.43
N PHE A 112 -3.22 3.07 3.08
CA PHE A 112 -4.31 3.04 2.10
C PHE A 112 -4.12 4.09 1.01
N LEU A 113 -4.56 3.76 -0.20
CA LEU A 113 -4.54 4.60 -1.38
C LEU A 113 -5.96 4.84 -1.88
N ALA A 114 -6.31 6.09 -2.17
CA ALA A 114 -7.58 6.44 -2.80
C ALA A 114 -7.39 7.51 -3.88
N GLY A 115 -8.31 7.55 -4.84
CA GLY A 115 -8.29 8.51 -5.95
C GLY A 115 -8.17 7.81 -7.30
N THR A 116 -7.74 8.53 -8.32
CA THR A 116 -7.82 8.06 -9.71
C THR A 116 -6.44 7.92 -10.35
N ILE A 117 -6.26 6.82 -11.07
CA ILE A 117 -5.10 6.56 -11.93
C ILE A 117 -5.64 6.27 -13.32
N ILE A 118 -5.09 6.94 -14.34
CA ILE A 118 -5.34 6.58 -15.73
C ILE A 118 -4.15 5.74 -16.18
N ASP A 119 -4.40 4.54 -16.68
CA ASP A 119 -3.38 3.65 -17.22
C ASP A 119 -3.79 3.24 -18.64
N ASP A 120 -3.00 3.71 -19.61
CA ASP A 120 -3.31 3.80 -21.03
C ASP A 120 -4.65 4.54 -21.27
N THR A 121 -5.67 3.83 -21.71
CA THR A 121 -7.02 4.37 -21.94
C THR A 121 -8.00 4.03 -20.80
N THR A 122 -7.55 3.29 -19.79
CA THR A 122 -8.41 2.78 -18.72
C THR A 122 -8.31 3.67 -17.48
N VAL A 123 -9.46 4.01 -16.91
CA VAL A 123 -9.55 4.79 -15.67
C VAL A 123 -9.74 3.82 -14.49
N TYR A 124 -8.82 3.85 -13.55
CA TYR A 124 -8.85 3.10 -12.29
C TYR A 124 -9.21 4.06 -11.15
N THR A 125 -10.40 3.88 -10.57
CA THR A 125 -10.81 4.61 -9.36
C THR A 125 -10.60 3.72 -8.15
N LEU A 126 -9.61 4.07 -7.33
CA LEU A 126 -9.24 3.37 -6.11
C LEU A 126 -9.98 3.98 -4.92
N THR A 127 -10.61 3.15 -4.10
CA THR A 127 -11.35 3.60 -2.91
C THR A 127 -10.82 2.86 -1.69
N GLY A 128 -9.66 3.28 -1.19
CA GLY A 128 -9.00 2.65 -0.05
C GLY A 128 -8.27 1.36 -0.39
N ALA A 129 -7.60 1.32 -1.54
CA ALA A 129 -6.73 0.21 -1.91
C ALA A 129 -5.64 0.03 -0.84
N TYR A 130 -5.50 -1.19 -0.33
CA TYR A 130 -4.53 -1.51 0.71
C TYR A 130 -3.13 -1.61 0.12
N LEU A 131 -2.19 -0.83 0.67
CA LEU A 131 -0.79 -0.83 0.22
C LEU A 131 0.12 -1.66 1.13
N GLY A 132 -0.29 -1.91 2.38
CA GLY A 132 0.57 -2.62 3.32
C GLY A 132 0.34 -2.37 4.80
N ALA A 133 0.95 -3.22 5.63
CA ALA A 133 1.07 -3.07 7.07
C ALA A 133 2.54 -2.87 7.45
N PHE A 134 2.79 -1.84 8.23
CA PHE A 134 4.13 -1.44 8.65
C PHE A 134 4.22 -1.44 10.16
N ARG A 135 5.25 -2.09 10.70
CA ARG A 135 5.50 -2.10 12.14
C ARG A 135 6.92 -1.65 12.45
N CYS A 136 6.96 -0.51 13.12
CA CYS A 136 8.00 -0.07 14.03
C CYS A 136 7.30 0.14 15.39
#